data_AF-E3L7I9-F1
#
_entry.id   AF-E3L7I9-F1
#
_cell.length_a   1.000
_cell.length_b   1.000
_cell.length_c   1.000
_cell.angle_alpha   90.00
_cell.angle_beta   90.00
_cell.angle_gamma   90.00
#
_symmetry.space_group_name_H-M   'P 1'
#
loop_
_entity.id
_entity.type
_entity.pdbx_description
1 polymer ?
#
loop_
_entity_poly.entity_id
_entity_poly.type
_entity_poly.pdbx_seq_one_letter_code
_entity_poly.pdbx_strand_id
1 'polypeptide(L)'
;MNAENFHNEKHKVMWITGYFCKPDGKLGDNCASYVWWRGLMAKNANHQNLDPNTALSKAPFLLEELLSGEAFLVAIETTFSNHKGEEEACKSLRVMKQGNTSIEEFNVSFNSLLYAVDLSEASKCDLYNKAINPKIIQLRILRGGWNGVTVW
;
A
#
# COMPACT_ATOMS: atom_id res chain seq x y z
N MET A 1 3.70 -24.80 5.38
CA MET A 1 2.86 -24.03 6.32
C MET A 1 1.88 -25.01 6.93
N ASN A 2 2.08 -25.38 8.20
CA ASN A 2 1.25 -26.36 8.87
C ASN A 2 -0.08 -25.70 9.26
N ALA A 3 -1.18 -26.31 8.84
CA ALA A 3 -2.52 -25.97 9.28
C ALA A 3 -2.69 -26.39 10.74
N GLU A 4 -2.19 -25.59 11.68
CA GLU A 4 -2.41 -25.83 13.10
C GLU A 4 -3.71 -25.10 13.54
N ASN A 5 -4.70 -25.94 13.87
CA ASN A 5 -6.07 -25.68 14.32
C ASN A 5 -6.31 -24.39 15.14
N PHE A 6 -6.64 -23.29 14.46
CA PHE A 6 -7.32 -22.17 15.13
C PHE A 6 -8.77 -22.56 15.44
N HIS A 7 -9.17 -22.40 16.70
CA HIS A 7 -10.53 -22.71 17.15
C HIS A 7 -11.63 -21.88 16.46
N ASN A 8 -11.32 -20.64 16.04
CA ASN A 8 -12.18 -19.78 15.22
C ASN A 8 -11.39 -18.57 14.67
N GLU A 9 -12.03 -17.77 13.82
CA GLU A 9 -11.41 -16.57 13.23
C GLU A 9 -10.97 -15.53 14.28
N LYS A 10 -11.76 -15.35 15.35
CA LYS A 10 -11.37 -14.48 16.47
C LYS A 10 -10.05 -14.95 17.11
N HIS A 11 -9.86 -16.26 17.25
CA HIS A 11 -8.62 -16.83 17.78
C HIS A 11 -7.44 -16.58 16.84
N LYS A 12 -7.66 -16.65 15.52
CA LYS A 12 -6.64 -16.33 14.51
C LYS A 12 -6.23 -14.86 14.57
N VAL A 13 -7.19 -13.93 14.64
CA VAL A 13 -6.93 -12.48 14.82
C VAL A 13 -6.18 -12.21 16.12
N MET A 14 -6.64 -12.78 17.24
CA MET A 14 -5.96 -12.64 18.54
C MET A 14 -4.54 -13.20 18.51
N TRP A 15 -4.32 -14.32 17.82
CA TRP A 15 -2.98 -14.89 17.63
C TRP A 15 -2.06 -13.95 16.84
N ILE A 16 -2.56 -13.34 15.75
CA ILE A 16 -1.82 -12.32 14.98
C ILE A 16 -1.48 -11.11 15.88
N THR A 17 -2.41 -10.68 16.73
CA THR A 17 -2.17 -9.55 17.64
C THR A 17 -1.13 -9.86 18.72
N GLY A 18 -0.84 -11.14 18.98
CA GLY A 18 0.25 -11.56 19.85
C GLY A 18 1.62 -11.05 19.38
N TYR A 19 1.78 -10.83 18.07
CA TYR A 19 2.97 -10.23 17.49
C TYR A 19 3.06 -8.71 17.69
N PHE A 20 2.01 -8.05 18.17
CA PHE A 20 2.01 -6.60 18.43
C PHE A 20 2.63 -6.24 19.78
N CYS A 21 3.70 -6.95 20.14
CA CYS A 21 4.45 -6.79 21.38
C CYS A 21 5.91 -6.37 21.10
N LYS A 22 6.57 -5.79 22.11
CA LYS A 22 7.98 -5.35 22.04
C LYS A 22 8.93 -6.50 21.64
N PRO A 23 10.16 -6.21 21.17
CA PRO A 23 11.24 -7.21 21.04
C PRO A 23 11.55 -8.00 22.33
N ASP A 24 11.13 -7.48 23.51
CA ASP A 24 11.36 -8.06 24.84
C ASP A 24 10.09 -8.69 25.49
N GLY A 25 8.95 -8.70 24.80
CA GLY A 25 7.72 -9.33 25.26
C GLY A 25 6.92 -8.62 26.36
N LYS A 26 7.25 -7.38 26.75
CA LYS A 26 6.48 -6.62 27.76
C LYS A 26 5.43 -5.68 27.15
N LEU A 27 4.18 -5.75 27.64
CA LEU A 27 3.10 -4.84 27.25
C LEU A 27 3.34 -3.44 27.86
N GLY A 28 3.29 -2.36 27.05
CA GLY A 28 3.12 -1.00 27.60
C GLY A 28 4.11 0.10 27.21
N ASP A 29 4.69 0.12 26.00
CA ASP A 29 5.09 1.42 25.42
C ASP A 29 4.96 1.47 23.89
N ASN A 30 4.65 2.66 23.36
CA ASN A 30 4.02 2.96 22.06
C ASN A 30 4.68 2.33 20.80
N CYS A 31 4.34 1.08 20.48
CA CYS A 31 4.48 0.59 19.11
C CYS A 31 3.24 0.98 18.30
N ALA A 32 3.44 1.49 17.07
CA ALA A 32 2.33 1.94 16.21
C ALA A 32 1.29 0.83 15.96
N SER A 33 1.73 -0.43 15.84
CA SER A 33 0.83 -1.59 15.72
C SER A 33 -0.03 -1.82 16.96
N TYR A 34 0.54 -1.65 18.16
CA TYR A 34 -0.20 -1.79 19.42
C TYR A 34 -1.20 -0.65 19.63
N VAL A 35 -0.81 0.59 19.34
CA VAL A 35 -1.70 1.76 19.42
C VAL A 35 -2.85 1.63 18.42
N TRP A 36 -2.55 1.23 17.18
CA TRP A 36 -3.56 0.97 16.15
C TRP A 36 -4.53 -0.13 16.58
N TRP A 37 -4.01 -1.25 17.08
CA TRP A 37 -4.81 -2.36 17.60
C TRP A 37 -5.74 -1.92 18.73
N ARG A 38 -5.24 -1.14 19.69
CA ARG A 38 -6.06 -0.58 20.78
C ARG A 38 -7.16 0.34 20.26
N GLY A 39 -6.89 1.15 19.25
CA GLY A 39 -7.89 1.98 18.57
C GLY A 39 -8.97 1.15 17.87
N LEU A 40 -8.57 0.10 17.15
CA LEU A 40 -9.48 -0.81 16.46
C LEU A 40 -10.41 -1.54 17.45
N MET A 41 -9.86 -1.99 18.58
CA MET A 41 -10.63 -2.61 19.66
C MET A 41 -11.61 -1.64 20.33
N ALA A 42 -11.22 -0.38 20.54
CA ALA A 42 -12.12 0.64 21.06
C ALA A 42 -13.27 0.94 20.08
N LYS A 43 -12.99 1.02 18.78
CA LYS A 43 -14.02 1.16 17.73
C LYS A 43 -15.00 -0.02 17.74
N ASN A 44 -14.49 -1.25 17.88
CA ASN A 44 -15.33 -2.46 17.96
C ASN A 44 -16.21 -2.48 19.22
N ALA A 45 -15.70 -2.02 20.37
CA ALA A 45 -16.47 -1.91 21.61
C ALA A 45 -17.57 -0.83 21.53
N ASN A 46 -17.24 0.32 20.92
CA ASN A 46 -18.22 1.39 20.66
C ASN A 46 -19.38 0.92 19.78
N HIS A 47 -19.12 0.11 18.74
CA HIS A 47 -20.16 -0.51 17.92
C HIS A 47 -21.13 -1.40 18.72
N GLN A 48 -20.72 -1.85 19.90
CA GLN A 48 -21.49 -2.72 20.79
C GLN A 48 -22.02 -2.00 22.03
N ASN A 49 -21.79 -0.69 22.16
CA ASN A 49 -22.06 0.09 23.37
C ASN A 49 -21.39 -0.51 24.63
N LEU A 50 -20.20 -1.10 24.47
CA LEU A 50 -19.42 -1.70 25.56
C LEU A 50 -18.26 -0.77 25.94
N ASP A 51 -17.83 -0.83 27.20
CA ASP A 51 -16.61 -0.13 27.65
C ASP A 51 -15.37 -0.73 26.95
N PRO A 52 -14.60 0.08 26.20
CA PRO A 52 -13.36 -0.32 25.52
C PRO A 52 -12.33 -0.99 26.44
N ASN A 53 -12.33 -0.67 27.74
CA ASN A 53 -11.36 -1.21 28.70
C ASN A 53 -11.71 -2.62 29.19
N THR A 54 -12.98 -3.02 29.07
CA THR A 54 -13.47 -4.35 29.53
C THR A 54 -13.85 -5.28 28.39
N ALA A 55 -14.06 -4.77 27.18
CA ALA A 55 -14.56 -5.52 26.03
C ALA A 55 -13.54 -6.46 25.36
N LEU A 56 -12.24 -6.32 25.66
CA LEU A 56 -11.14 -6.92 24.89
C LEU A 56 -11.20 -8.45 24.78
N SER A 57 -11.70 -9.15 25.80
CA SER A 57 -11.72 -10.63 25.84
C SER A 57 -13.10 -11.23 25.58
N LYS A 58 -14.19 -10.56 25.99
CA LYS A 58 -15.53 -11.16 26.01
C LYS A 58 -16.43 -10.77 24.84
N ALA A 59 -16.19 -9.64 24.18
CA ALA A 59 -17.06 -9.16 23.11
C ALA A 59 -16.78 -9.89 21.77
N PRO A 60 -17.81 -10.16 20.94
CA PRO A 60 -17.61 -10.59 19.56
C PRO A 60 -16.90 -9.51 18.73
N PHE A 61 -16.26 -9.93 17.64
CA PHE A 61 -15.73 -9.01 16.62
C PHE A 61 -16.84 -8.71 15.62
N LEU A 62 -17.14 -7.43 15.43
CA LEU A 62 -18.19 -6.95 14.52
C LEU A 62 -17.65 -6.04 13.41
N LEU A 63 -16.45 -5.48 13.59
CA LEU A 63 -15.77 -4.74 12.54
C LEU A 63 -15.33 -5.68 11.42
N GLU A 64 -15.54 -5.28 10.16
CA GLU A 64 -15.18 -6.07 8.98
C GLU A 64 -13.71 -6.50 9.02
N GLU A 65 -12.83 -5.59 9.45
CA GLU A 65 -11.39 -5.82 9.59
C GLU A 65 -11.05 -6.90 10.64
N LEU A 66 -11.98 -7.23 11.54
CA LEU A 66 -11.80 -8.20 12.63
C LEU A 66 -12.57 -9.51 12.41
N LEU A 67 -13.43 -9.61 11.39
CA LEU A 67 -14.29 -10.79 11.18
C LEU A 67 -13.51 -12.03 10.74
N SER A 68 -12.38 -11.83 10.06
CA SER A 68 -11.49 -12.92 9.64
C SER A 68 -10.04 -12.54 9.81
N GLY A 69 -9.18 -13.55 9.96
CA GLY A 69 -7.74 -13.33 9.97
C GLY A 69 -7.21 -12.75 8.66
N GLU A 70 -7.88 -13.01 7.54
CA GLU A 70 -7.50 -12.46 6.23
C GLU A 70 -7.84 -10.97 6.09
N ALA A 71 -9.07 -10.59 6.46
CA ALA A 71 -9.47 -9.17 6.50
C ALA A 71 -8.57 -8.38 7.46
N PHE A 72 -8.16 -9.01 8.57
CA PHE A 72 -7.25 -8.40 9.52
C PHE A 72 -5.84 -8.21 8.96
N LEU A 73 -5.30 -9.18 8.22
CA LEU A 73 -4.01 -9.03 7.54
C LEU A 73 -4.05 -7.92 6.48
N VAL A 74 -5.12 -7.85 5.68
CA VAL A 74 -5.32 -6.75 4.72
C VAL A 74 -5.37 -5.40 5.43
N ALA A 75 -6.03 -5.31 6.60
CA ALA A 75 -6.07 -4.08 7.38
C ALA A 75 -4.70 -3.67 7.95
N ILE A 76 -3.90 -4.65 8.38
CA ILE A 76 -2.51 -4.43 8.82
C ILE A 76 -1.67 -3.92 7.64
N GLU A 77 -1.70 -4.63 6.52
CA GLU A 77 -0.99 -4.23 5.30
C GLU A 77 -1.44 -2.86 4.86
N THR A 78 -2.72 -2.56 4.81
CA THR A 78 -3.21 -1.23 4.41
C THR A 78 -2.75 -0.13 5.37
N THR A 79 -2.67 -0.40 6.67
CA THR A 79 -2.28 0.59 7.68
C THR A 79 -0.76 0.83 7.72
N PHE A 80 0.02 -0.24 7.60
CA PHE A 80 1.48 -0.24 7.78
C PHE A 80 2.27 -0.38 6.49
N SER A 81 1.60 -0.60 5.35
CA SER A 81 2.24 -0.51 4.05
C SER A 81 2.86 0.86 3.91
N ASN A 82 4.06 0.86 3.35
CA ASN A 82 4.80 2.07 3.10
C ASN A 82 4.18 2.79 1.90
N HIS A 83 2.97 3.34 2.06
CA HIS A 83 2.30 4.22 1.09
C HIS A 83 3.18 5.42 0.73
N LYS A 84 4.15 5.75 1.58
CA LYS A 84 5.19 6.74 1.28
C LYS A 84 6.07 6.31 0.10
N GLY A 85 6.37 5.03 -0.08
CA GLY A 85 7.15 4.55 -1.23
C GLY A 85 6.44 4.80 -2.56
N GLU A 86 5.15 4.44 -2.61
CA GLU A 86 4.30 4.70 -3.77
C GLU A 86 4.06 6.21 -3.97
N GLU A 87 3.76 6.95 -2.90
CA GLU A 87 3.53 8.40 -2.98
C GLU A 87 4.79 9.15 -3.47
N GLU A 88 5.97 8.80 -2.95
CA GLU A 88 7.25 9.37 -3.38
C GLU A 88 7.60 8.95 -4.82
N ALA A 89 7.29 7.71 -5.23
CA ALA A 89 7.43 7.29 -6.63
C ALA A 89 6.48 8.08 -7.56
N CYS A 90 5.23 8.28 -7.14
CA CYS A 90 4.25 9.11 -7.83
C CYS A 90 4.70 10.57 -7.95
N LYS A 91 5.21 11.17 -6.87
CA LYS A 91 5.78 12.52 -6.87
C LYS A 91 6.95 12.61 -7.83
N SER A 92 7.88 11.65 -7.76
CA SER A 92 9.05 11.57 -8.63
C SER A 92 8.65 11.46 -10.10
N LEU A 93 7.69 10.60 -10.45
CA LEU A 93 7.15 10.48 -11.81
C LEU A 93 6.58 11.80 -12.35
N ARG A 94 5.85 12.55 -11.52
CA ARG A 94 5.20 13.81 -11.93
C ARG A 94 6.19 14.93 -12.24
N VAL A 95 7.33 14.96 -11.54
CA VAL A 95 8.35 16.01 -11.71
C VAL A 95 9.45 15.64 -12.70
N MET A 96 9.58 14.36 -13.02
CA MET A 96 10.61 13.87 -13.91
C MET A 96 10.48 14.49 -15.31
N LYS A 97 11.62 14.89 -15.87
CA LYS A 97 11.78 15.37 -17.24
C LYS A 97 12.98 14.69 -17.85
N GLN A 98 12.91 14.31 -19.12
CA GLN A 98 14.05 13.76 -19.84
C GLN A 98 15.21 14.76 -19.87
N GLY A 99 14.92 16.05 -20.06
CA GLY A 99 15.95 17.09 -20.12
C GLY A 99 16.99 16.80 -21.19
N ASN A 100 18.25 16.70 -20.76
CA ASN A 100 19.41 16.39 -21.61
C ASN A 100 19.84 14.91 -21.53
N THR A 101 19.16 14.10 -20.72
CA THR A 101 19.47 12.67 -20.56
C THR A 101 19.07 11.90 -21.82
N SER A 102 19.79 10.82 -22.11
CA SER A 102 19.42 9.94 -23.22
C SER A 102 18.01 9.37 -23.00
N ILE A 103 17.30 9.05 -24.10
CA ILE A 103 15.96 8.46 -24.00
C ILE A 103 15.99 7.09 -23.32
N GLU A 104 17.08 6.34 -23.50
CA GLU A 104 17.26 5.02 -22.91
C GLU A 104 17.40 5.09 -21.38
N GLU A 105 18.33 5.90 -20.87
CA GLU A 105 18.51 6.09 -19.42
C GLU A 105 17.27 6.68 -18.75
N PHE A 106 16.59 7.60 -19.46
CA PHE A 106 15.32 8.14 -19.00
C PHE A 106 14.26 7.05 -18.91
N ASN A 107 14.12 6.19 -19.93
CA ASN A 107 13.13 5.11 -19.95
C ASN A 107 13.37 4.08 -18.85
N VAL A 108 14.64 3.71 -18.58
CA VAL A 108 14.99 2.82 -17.48
C VAL A 108 14.53 3.42 -16.15
N SER A 109 14.87 4.69 -15.90
CA SER A 109 14.50 5.39 -14.68
C SER A 109 12.98 5.57 -14.56
N PHE A 110 12.32 5.89 -15.67
CA PHE A 110 10.87 6.08 -15.74
C PHE A 110 10.13 4.79 -15.44
N ASN A 111 10.50 3.69 -16.10
CA ASN A 111 9.86 2.39 -15.91
C ASN A 111 10.09 1.86 -14.50
N SER A 112 11.28 2.07 -13.92
CA SER A 112 11.55 1.68 -12.54
C SER A 112 10.58 2.33 -11.54
N LEU A 113 10.22 3.60 -11.75
CA LEU A 113 9.23 4.29 -10.90
C LEU A 113 7.79 3.92 -11.27
N LEU A 114 7.52 3.64 -12.55
CA LEU A 114 6.20 3.26 -13.05
C LEU A 114 5.70 1.93 -12.48
N TYR A 115 6.60 0.97 -12.26
CA TYR A 115 6.26 -0.31 -11.61
C TYR A 115 5.99 -0.19 -10.11
N ALA A 116 6.35 0.94 -9.49
CA ALA A 116 6.15 1.20 -8.06
C ALA A 116 4.85 1.98 -7.76
N VAL A 117 4.01 2.23 -8.77
CA VAL A 117 2.77 3.01 -8.63
C VAL A 117 1.59 2.31 -9.33
N ASP A 118 0.40 2.41 -8.75
CA ASP A 118 -0.82 1.95 -9.41
C ASP A 118 -1.48 3.11 -10.19
N LEU A 119 -1.33 3.08 -11.52
CA LEU A 119 -1.88 4.09 -12.43
C LEU A 119 -2.55 3.42 -13.62
N SER A 120 -3.64 4.03 -14.12
CA SER A 120 -4.26 3.60 -15.38
C SER A 120 -3.31 3.77 -16.56
N GLU A 121 -3.43 2.92 -17.59
CA GLU A 121 -2.61 3.00 -18.81
C GLU A 121 -2.67 4.39 -19.47
N ALA A 122 -3.86 5.02 -19.48
CA ALA A 122 -4.02 6.39 -20.00
C ALA A 122 -3.18 7.40 -19.21
N SER A 123 -3.18 7.31 -17.87
CA SER A 123 -2.37 8.16 -16.99
C SER A 123 -0.88 7.96 -17.21
N LYS A 124 -0.44 6.71 -17.45
CA LYS A 124 0.97 6.37 -17.75
C LYS A 124 1.42 7.05 -19.04
N CYS A 125 0.63 6.93 -20.12
CA CYS A 125 0.92 7.57 -21.40
C CYS A 125 0.99 9.10 -21.30
N ASP A 126 0.05 9.71 -20.56
CA ASP A 126 0.02 11.16 -20.36
C ASP A 126 1.24 11.68 -19.59
N LEU A 127 1.65 10.97 -18.53
CA LEU A 127 2.85 11.29 -17.76
C LEU A 127 4.10 11.21 -18.64
N TYR A 128 4.23 10.14 -19.41
CA TYR A 128 5.38 9.93 -20.29
C TYR A 128 5.46 11.01 -21.38
N ASN A 129 4.34 11.34 -22.04
CA ASN A 129 4.27 12.41 -23.03
C ASN A 129 4.64 13.79 -22.43
N LYS A 130 4.27 14.06 -21.18
CA LYS A 130 4.64 15.31 -20.48
C LYS A 130 6.10 15.35 -20.05
N ALA A 131 6.72 14.19 -19.84
CA ALA A 131 8.07 14.08 -19.29
C ALA A 131 9.16 14.04 -20.37
N ILE A 132 8.86 13.49 -21.55
CA ILE A 132 9.82 13.35 -22.65
C ILE A 132 10.17 14.69 -23.31
N ASN A 133 11.36 14.78 -23.92
CA ASN A 133 11.81 15.99 -24.59
C ASN A 133 10.87 16.34 -25.77
N PRO A 134 10.31 17.57 -25.83
CA PRO A 134 9.38 17.96 -26.90
C PRO A 134 9.93 17.81 -28.31
N LYS A 135 11.25 17.90 -28.51
CA LYS A 135 11.89 17.69 -29.82
C LYS A 135 11.68 16.25 -30.33
N ILE A 136 11.67 15.28 -29.44
CA ILE A 136 11.39 13.87 -29.78
C ILE A 136 9.93 13.71 -30.20
N ILE A 137 9.01 14.40 -29.51
CA ILE A 137 7.58 14.43 -29.88
C ILE A 137 7.40 15.09 -31.26
N GLN A 138 8.11 16.17 -31.54
CA GLN A 138 8.04 16.85 -32.85
C GLN A 138 8.60 15.96 -33.97
N LEU A 139 9.73 15.30 -33.75
CA LEU A 139 10.29 14.33 -34.70
C LEU A 139 9.31 13.16 -34.96
N ARG A 140 8.61 12.71 -33.92
CA ARG A 140 7.55 11.69 -34.04
C ARG A 140 6.40 12.17 -34.94
N ILE A 141 5.92 13.39 -34.73
CA ILE A 141 4.82 13.96 -35.55
C ILE A 141 5.26 14.08 -37.01
N LEU A 142 6.48 14.58 -37.24
CA LEU A 142 7.07 14.72 -38.58
C LEU A 142 7.27 13.38 -39.30
N ARG A 143 7.45 12.28 -38.57
CA ARG A 143 7.65 10.92 -39.12
C ARG A 143 6.37 10.09 -39.24
N GLY A 144 5.19 10.67 -39.03
CA GLY A 144 3.90 9.98 -39.23
C GLY A 144 3.39 9.18 -38.03
N GLY A 145 3.84 9.49 -36.81
CA GLY A 145 3.31 8.88 -35.58
C GLY A 145 3.87 7.49 -35.25
N TRP A 146 3.31 6.84 -34.23
CA TRP A 146 3.75 5.53 -33.70
C TRP A 146 3.30 4.33 -34.58
N ASN A 147 3.01 4.54 -35.85
CA ASN A 147 2.31 3.56 -36.69
C ASN A 147 3.17 2.35 -37.10
N GLY A 148 4.37 2.19 -36.53
CA GLY A 148 5.28 1.10 -36.86
C GLY A 148 6.31 0.74 -35.78
N VAL A 149 6.18 1.27 -34.56
CA VAL A 149 7.09 0.93 -33.45
C VAL A 149 6.27 0.31 -32.34
N THR A 150 6.05 -1.00 -32.44
CA THR A 150 5.76 -1.82 -31.27
C THR A 150 7.04 -1.95 -30.46
N VAL A 151 7.20 -1.12 -29.43
CA VAL A 151 8.17 -1.39 -28.37
C VAL A 151 7.45 -1.15 -27.05
N TRP A 152 7.05 -2.25 -26.43
CA TRP A 152 6.89 -2.37 -24.99
C TRP A 152 8.19 -2.94 -24.45
#